data_AF-A0A7C8BS01-F1
#
_entry.id   AF-A0A7C8BS01-F1
#
_cell.length_a   1.000
_cell.length_b   1.000
_cell.length_c   1.000
_cell.angle_alpha   90.00
_cell.angle_beta   90.00
_cell.angle_gamma   90.00
#
_symmetry.space_group_name_H-M   'P 1'
#
loop_
_entity.id
_entity.type
_entity.pdbx_description
1 polymer ?
#
loop_
_entity_poly.entity_id
_entity_poly.type
_entity_poly.pdbx_seq_one_letter_code
_entity_poly.pdbx_strand_id
1 'polypeptide(L)'
;MTEKTDDVLTADLADDRTRPLRSVSSQLRSFGGRPRAHGPVHTLQLFEDNSLLREALSQPGEGRVLVVDAGGSLRRAVMGGDLAELAARSGWAGVLIAGAVRDTVEIAHAAVHVKALGSQPVPTVKRGQGVAGEPIRFLDVEVRPGDWVASDEDGVVFLDQAPER
;
A
#
# COMPACT_ATOMS: atom_id res chain seq x y z
N MET A 1 11.21 23.79 16.08
CA MET A 1 12.43 23.18 15.52
C MET A 1 11.93 22.05 14.65
N THR A 2 11.71 22.34 13.36
CA THR A 2 11.09 21.40 12.42
C THR A 2 12.12 20.31 12.13
N GLU A 3 11.88 19.10 12.62
CA GLU A 3 12.56 17.91 12.10
C GLU A 3 12.37 17.94 10.57
N LYS A 4 13.48 18.07 9.83
CA LYS A 4 13.49 17.69 8.42
C LYS A 4 13.21 16.19 8.44
N THR A 5 11.96 15.79 8.26
CA THR A 5 11.68 14.44 7.79
C THR A 5 12.43 14.32 6.46
N ASP A 6 13.31 13.33 6.34
CA ASP A 6 13.97 12.97 5.08
C ASP A 6 12.86 12.50 4.13
N ASP A 7 12.13 13.44 3.52
CA ASP A 7 11.02 13.16 2.63
C ASP A 7 11.57 12.54 1.34
N VAL A 8 11.31 11.25 1.14
CA VAL A 8 11.60 10.59 -0.12
C VAL A 8 10.46 10.89 -1.10
N LEU A 9 10.76 11.69 -2.13
CA LEU A 9 9.81 12.09 -3.16
C LEU A 9 9.91 11.20 -4.39
N THR A 10 8.78 10.80 -4.96
CA THR A 10 8.75 9.92 -6.12
C THR A 10 9.33 10.59 -7.37
N ALA A 11 9.13 11.89 -7.54
CA ALA A 11 9.70 12.66 -8.64
C ALA A 11 11.24 12.71 -8.57
N ASP A 12 11.80 13.00 -7.39
CA ASP A 12 13.27 13.02 -7.18
C ASP A 12 13.89 11.64 -7.46
N LEU A 13 13.22 10.56 -7.05
CA LEU A 13 13.64 9.19 -7.36
C LEU A 13 13.57 8.89 -8.86
N ALA A 14 12.57 9.41 -9.57
CA ALA A 14 12.42 9.22 -11.02
C ALA A 14 13.46 10.02 -11.83
N ASP A 15 13.91 11.17 -11.30
CA ASP A 15 14.99 11.96 -11.89
C ASP A 15 16.37 11.29 -11.69
N ASP A 16 16.55 10.47 -10.64
CA ASP A 16 17.74 9.65 -10.45
C ASP A 16 17.80 8.48 -11.46
N ARG A 17 18.42 8.74 -12.61
CA ARG A 17 18.61 7.76 -13.68
C ARG A 17 19.72 6.75 -13.43
N THR A 18 20.38 6.77 -12.27
CA THR A 18 21.46 5.83 -11.95
C THR A 18 20.95 4.45 -11.57
N ARG A 19 19.66 4.34 -11.22
CA ARG A 19 19.01 3.09 -10.82
C ARG A 19 17.76 2.81 -11.65
N PRO A 20 17.45 1.54 -11.94
CA PRO A 20 16.17 1.19 -12.54
C PRO A 20 15.04 1.48 -11.54
N LEU A 21 13.99 2.14 -12.02
CA LEU A 21 12.78 2.44 -11.28
C LEU A 21 11.56 1.92 -12.04
N ARG A 22 10.60 1.37 -11.30
CA ARG A 22 9.30 0.95 -11.85
C ARG A 22 8.22 1.88 -11.33
N SER A 23 7.65 2.71 -12.21
CA SER A 23 6.54 3.59 -11.87
C SER A 23 5.21 2.89 -12.15
N VAL A 24 4.26 3.02 -11.23
CA VAL A 24 2.86 2.62 -11.47
C VAL A 24 2.17 3.72 -12.27
N SER A 25 1.68 3.42 -13.47
CA SER A 25 0.96 4.39 -14.30
C SER A 25 -0.52 4.52 -13.93
N SER A 26 -1.09 3.46 -13.36
CA SER A 26 -2.47 3.41 -12.89
C SER A 26 -2.72 4.40 -11.75
N GLN A 27 -3.74 5.24 -11.90
CA GLN A 27 -4.05 6.28 -10.91
C GLN A 27 -4.74 5.69 -9.68
N LEU A 28 -4.12 5.88 -8.52
CA LEU A 28 -4.68 5.49 -7.22
C LEU A 28 -5.16 6.73 -6.46
N ARG A 29 -6.27 6.59 -5.75
CA ARG A 29 -6.81 7.63 -4.87
C ARG A 29 -6.19 7.50 -3.48
N SER A 30 -5.87 8.64 -2.87
CA SER A 30 -5.46 8.70 -1.46
C SER A 30 -6.68 8.64 -0.54
N PHE A 31 -6.59 7.79 0.49
CA PHE A 31 -7.64 7.62 1.51
C PHE A 31 -7.09 7.73 2.94
N GLY A 32 -5.80 7.45 3.15
CA GLY A 32 -5.19 7.43 4.49
C GLY A 32 -4.88 8.82 5.04
N GLY A 33 -4.74 8.93 6.36
CA GLY A 33 -4.40 10.18 7.04
C GLY A 33 -2.95 10.63 6.85
N ARG A 34 -2.07 9.78 6.31
CA ARG A 34 -0.71 10.18 5.90
C ARG A 34 -0.63 10.36 4.39
N PRO A 35 -0.14 11.51 3.89
CA PRO A 35 -0.07 11.77 2.45
C PRO A 35 1.01 10.94 1.76
N ARG A 36 2.06 10.54 2.50
CA ARG A 36 3.26 9.88 1.97
C ARG A 36 3.62 8.66 2.79
N ALA A 37 4.21 7.67 2.14
CA ALA A 37 4.89 6.57 2.80
C ALA A 37 5.98 6.00 1.90
N HIS A 38 7.00 5.44 2.53
CA HIS A 38 8.00 4.66 1.85
C HIS A 38 8.51 3.56 2.78
N GLY A 39 9.12 2.52 2.21
CA GLY A 39 9.70 1.43 3.00
C GLY A 39 9.82 0.11 2.23
N PRO A 40 10.33 -0.93 2.89
CA PRO A 40 10.39 -2.26 2.32
C PRO A 40 8.98 -2.80 2.04
N VAL A 41 8.83 -3.51 0.93
CA VAL A 41 7.56 -4.07 0.49
C VAL A 41 7.28 -5.41 1.18
N HIS A 42 6.04 -5.58 1.61
CA HIS A 42 5.44 -6.89 1.82
C HIS A 42 4.29 -7.07 0.82
N THR A 43 4.29 -8.18 0.08
CA THR A 43 3.29 -8.45 -0.95
C THR A 43 2.14 -9.30 -0.43
N LEU A 44 0.94 -9.04 -0.92
CA LEU A 44 -0.25 -9.84 -0.66
C LEU A 44 -1.12 -9.89 -1.91
N GLN A 45 -1.46 -11.10 -2.36
CA GLN A 45 -2.45 -11.31 -3.40
C GLN A 45 -3.71 -11.94 -2.79
N LEU A 46 -4.86 -11.37 -3.10
CA LEU A 46 -6.17 -11.86 -2.67
C LEU A 46 -7.23 -11.52 -3.71
N PHE A 47 -8.44 -12.06 -3.56
CA PHE A 47 -9.54 -11.70 -4.43
C PHE A 47 -10.86 -11.72 -3.67
N GLU A 48 -11.43 -10.54 -3.44
CA GLU A 48 -12.74 -10.38 -2.77
C GLU A 48 -12.85 -11.07 -1.39
N ASP A 49 -11.71 -11.26 -0.73
CA ASP A 49 -11.53 -11.84 0.59
C ASP A 49 -10.41 -11.08 1.33
N ASN A 50 -10.68 -10.57 2.53
CA ASN A 50 -9.71 -9.81 3.32
C ASN A 50 -9.19 -10.55 4.55
N SER A 51 -9.36 -11.88 4.61
CA SER A 51 -8.91 -12.71 5.73
C SER A 51 -7.41 -12.58 5.94
N LEU A 52 -6.62 -12.80 4.87
CA LEU A 52 -5.15 -12.66 4.94
C LEU A 52 -4.69 -11.21 5.06
N LEU A 53 -5.47 -10.24 4.57
CA LEU A 53 -5.16 -8.82 4.78
C LEU A 53 -5.19 -8.47 6.26
N ARG A 54 -6.23 -8.91 6.98
CA ARG A 54 -6.31 -8.72 8.43
C ARG A 54 -5.15 -9.39 9.15
N GLU A 55 -4.81 -10.62 8.76
CA GLU A 55 -3.69 -11.36 9.36
C GLU A 55 -2.37 -10.61 9.19
N ALA A 56 -2.04 -10.20 7.95
CA ALA A 56 -0.84 -9.44 7.65
C ALA A 56 -0.77 -8.13 8.45
N LEU A 57 -1.87 -7.36 8.49
CA LEU A 57 -1.93 -6.09 9.24
C LEU A 57 -1.86 -6.26 10.75
N SER A 58 -2.13 -7.46 11.28
CA SER A 58 -1.98 -7.76 12.71
C SER A 58 -0.53 -8.05 13.09
N GLN A 59 0.34 -8.32 12.12
CA GLN A 59 1.78 -8.50 12.36
C GLN A 59 2.50 -7.15 12.47
N PRO A 60 3.66 -7.09 13.17
CA PRO A 60 4.49 -5.89 13.22
C PRO A 60 4.83 -5.37 11.82
N GLY A 61 4.43 -4.14 11.54
CA GLY A 61 4.66 -3.49 10.25
C GLY A 61 6.11 -3.05 10.07
N GLU A 62 6.78 -2.60 11.15
CA GLU A 62 8.19 -2.20 11.15
C GLU A 62 8.54 -1.17 10.05
N GLY A 63 7.61 -0.26 9.75
CA GLY A 63 7.78 0.74 8.69
C GLY A 63 7.69 0.17 7.26
N ARG A 64 7.29 -1.09 7.09
CA ARG A 64 7.02 -1.68 5.77
C ARG A 64 5.76 -1.11 5.16
N VAL A 65 5.65 -1.27 3.84
CA VAL A 65 4.44 -0.96 3.07
C VAL A 65 3.83 -2.26 2.57
N LEU A 66 2.55 -2.46 2.87
CA LEU A 66 1.79 -3.63 2.39
C LEU A 66 1.24 -3.32 0.99
N VAL A 67 1.66 -4.10 -0.01
CA VAL A 67 1.22 -3.96 -1.40
C VAL A 67 0.28 -5.09 -1.74
N VAL A 68 -0.98 -4.74 -1.99
CA VAL A 68 -2.08 -5.68 -2.12
C VAL A 68 -2.59 -5.71 -3.56
N ASP A 69 -2.40 -6.84 -4.24
CA ASP A 69 -3.16 -7.14 -5.44
C ASP A 69 -4.51 -7.77 -5.05
N ALA A 70 -5.60 -7.01 -5.21
CA ALA A 70 -6.96 -7.49 -4.99
C ALA A 70 -7.70 -7.81 -6.31
N GLY A 71 -6.96 -8.05 -7.39
CA GLY A 71 -7.46 -8.32 -8.73
C GLY A 71 -8.13 -7.12 -9.40
N GLY A 72 -7.87 -5.91 -8.91
CA GLY A 72 -8.50 -4.67 -9.41
C GLY A 72 -10.01 -4.58 -9.16
N SER A 73 -10.58 -5.46 -8.32
CA SER A 73 -12.04 -5.51 -8.13
C SER A 73 -12.55 -4.28 -7.37
N LEU A 74 -13.54 -3.61 -7.96
CA LEU A 74 -14.34 -2.56 -7.30
C LEU A 74 -15.72 -3.06 -6.84
N ARG A 75 -15.96 -4.37 -6.89
CA ARG A 75 -17.24 -4.97 -6.47
C ARG A 75 -17.35 -5.15 -4.96
N ARG A 76 -16.22 -5.29 -4.26
CA ARG A 76 -16.16 -5.43 -2.79
C ARG A 76 -14.97 -4.69 -2.21
N ALA A 77 -15.18 -4.05 -1.06
CA ALA A 77 -14.12 -3.40 -0.32
C ALA A 77 -13.33 -4.39 0.54
N VAL A 78 -12.01 -4.44 0.31
CA VAL A 78 -11.10 -5.32 1.06
C VAL A 78 -10.62 -4.67 2.36
N MET A 79 -10.62 -3.35 2.44
CA MET A 79 -10.20 -2.58 3.61
C MET A 79 -11.30 -1.59 4.05
N GLY A 80 -11.43 -1.40 5.36
CA GLY A 80 -12.29 -0.38 6.00
C GLY A 80 -11.55 0.28 7.17
N GLY A 81 -12.25 1.11 7.95
CA GLY A 81 -11.68 1.91 9.04
C GLY A 81 -10.90 1.09 10.07
N ASP A 82 -11.52 0.03 10.62
CA ASP A 82 -10.88 -0.89 11.58
C ASP A 82 -9.52 -1.43 11.13
N LEU A 83 -9.40 -1.75 9.83
CA LEU A 83 -8.16 -2.29 9.27
C LEU A 83 -7.12 -1.19 9.03
N ALA A 84 -7.54 0.03 8.71
CA ALA A 84 -6.64 1.18 8.64
C ALA A 84 -6.06 1.53 10.01
N GLU A 85 -6.89 1.56 11.04
CA GLU A 85 -6.38 1.77 12.39
C GLU A 85 -5.48 0.63 12.86
N LEU A 86 -5.82 -0.62 12.54
CA LEU A 86 -4.96 -1.76 12.82
C LEU A 86 -3.58 -1.60 12.15
N ALA A 87 -3.54 -1.24 10.86
CA ALA A 87 -2.31 -0.98 10.15
C ALA A 87 -1.46 0.10 10.85
N ALA A 88 -2.09 1.21 11.25
CA ALA A 88 -1.43 2.30 11.97
C ALA A 88 -0.87 1.83 13.33
N ARG A 89 -1.68 1.13 14.14
CA ARG A 89 -1.26 0.62 15.46
C ARG A 89 -0.16 -0.44 15.38
N SER A 90 -0.17 -1.27 14.33
CA SER A 90 0.86 -2.28 14.12
C SER A 90 2.15 -1.71 13.50
N GLY A 91 2.20 -0.41 13.19
CA GLY A 91 3.43 0.25 12.71
C GLY A 91 3.71 0.07 11.21
N TRP A 92 2.68 -0.17 10.39
CA TRP A 92 2.83 -0.14 8.94
C TRP A 92 2.99 1.32 8.46
N ALA A 93 3.92 1.55 7.53
CA ALA A 93 4.08 2.86 6.91
C ALA A 93 2.91 3.18 5.98
N GLY A 94 2.42 2.17 5.25
CA GLY A 94 1.28 2.31 4.38
C GLY A 94 0.71 1.02 3.83
N VAL A 95 -0.44 1.13 3.16
CA VAL A 95 -1.12 0.06 2.44
C VAL A 95 -1.51 0.56 1.05
N LEU A 96 -1.02 -0.11 0.01
CA LEU A 96 -1.34 0.19 -1.39
C LEU A 96 -2.22 -0.93 -1.94
N ILE A 97 -3.41 -0.62 -2.47
CA ILE A 97 -4.43 -1.61 -2.80
C ILE A 97 -4.90 -1.49 -4.25
N ALA A 98 -4.63 -2.51 -5.06
CA ALA A 98 -5.24 -2.68 -6.37
C ALA A 98 -6.67 -3.24 -6.22
N GLY A 99 -7.57 -2.44 -5.65
CA GLY A 99 -8.96 -2.80 -5.35
C GLY A 99 -9.72 -1.68 -4.63
N ALA A 100 -10.89 -2.00 -4.08
CA ALA A 100 -11.72 -1.02 -3.36
C ALA A 100 -11.53 -1.04 -1.83
N VAL A 101 -11.82 0.11 -1.21
CA VAL A 101 -11.94 0.30 0.24
C VAL A 101 -13.32 0.81 0.63
N ARG A 102 -13.63 0.91 1.92
CA ARG A 102 -14.84 1.53 2.46
C ARG A 102 -14.54 2.33 3.73
N ASP A 103 -15.55 2.94 4.34
CA ASP A 103 -15.39 3.72 5.59
C ASP A 103 -14.34 4.83 5.41
N THR A 104 -14.37 5.51 4.26
CA THR A 104 -13.29 6.40 3.81
C THR A 104 -13.01 7.56 4.77
N VAL A 105 -14.01 7.99 5.54
CA VAL A 105 -13.87 9.02 6.59
C VAL A 105 -13.03 8.50 7.75
N GLU A 106 -13.21 7.24 8.14
CA GLU A 106 -12.41 6.61 9.21
C GLU A 106 -10.98 6.34 8.72
N ILE A 107 -10.82 5.86 7.49
CA ILE A 107 -9.49 5.66 6.88
C ILE A 107 -8.70 6.99 6.84
N ALA A 108 -9.37 8.10 6.55
CA ALA A 108 -8.74 9.43 6.51
C ALA A 108 -8.23 9.91 7.88
N HIS A 109 -8.77 9.39 8.98
CA HIS A 109 -8.30 9.70 10.34
C HIS A 109 -7.24 8.72 10.85
N ALA A 110 -7.07 7.57 10.21
CA ALA A 110 -6.04 6.62 10.58
C ALA A 110 -4.64 7.15 10.24
N ALA A 111 -3.71 7.08 11.20
CA ALA A 111 -2.33 7.57 11.06
C ALA A 111 -1.45 6.64 10.21
N VAL A 112 -1.91 6.27 9.02
CA VAL A 112 -1.25 5.39 8.06
C VAL A 112 -1.51 5.88 6.64
N HIS A 113 -0.58 5.65 5.72
CA HIS A 113 -0.80 5.95 4.31
C HIS A 113 -1.67 4.88 3.67
N VAL A 114 -2.72 5.26 2.94
CA VAL A 114 -3.57 4.31 2.21
C VAL A 114 -3.89 4.87 0.84
N LYS A 115 -3.56 4.09 -0.20
CA LYS A 115 -4.00 4.35 -1.58
C LYS A 115 -4.74 3.15 -2.15
N ALA A 116 -5.81 3.41 -2.88
CA ALA A 116 -6.61 2.36 -3.52
C ALA A 116 -7.24 2.83 -4.83
N LEU A 117 -7.78 1.91 -5.64
CA LEU A 117 -8.44 2.25 -6.92
C LEU A 117 -9.76 3.01 -6.70
N GLY A 118 -10.47 2.74 -5.61
CA GLY A 118 -11.76 3.38 -5.35
C GLY A 118 -12.41 2.93 -4.05
N SER A 119 -13.69 3.29 -3.91
CA SER A 119 -14.50 2.98 -2.73
C SER A 119 -15.72 2.16 -3.09
N GLN A 120 -16.12 1.22 -2.23
CA GLN A 120 -17.26 0.33 -2.42
C GLN A 120 -17.88 -0.04 -1.06
N PRO A 121 -19.14 0.29 -0.75
CA PRO A 121 -19.74 -0.04 0.55
C PRO A 121 -19.84 -1.55 0.85
N VAL A 122 -19.95 -2.40 -0.17
CA VAL A 122 -20.15 -3.86 0.01
C VAL A 122 -18.87 -4.53 0.53
N PRO A 123 -18.90 -5.26 1.66
CA PRO A 123 -17.73 -5.97 2.17
C PRO A 123 -17.40 -7.25 1.39
N THR A 124 -16.19 -7.76 1.63
CA THR A 124 -15.76 -9.11 1.23
C THR A 124 -16.52 -10.22 1.96
N VAL A 125 -16.40 -11.44 1.44
CA VAL A 125 -16.80 -12.66 2.16
C VAL A 125 -15.53 -13.39 2.57
N LYS A 126 -15.39 -13.67 3.86
CA LYS A 126 -14.19 -14.32 4.42
C LYS A 126 -14.15 -15.78 4.00
N ARG A 127 -13.11 -16.18 3.28
CA ARG A 127 -12.86 -17.56 2.80
C ARG A 127 -11.47 -18.06 3.16
N GLY A 128 -10.61 -17.23 3.75
CA GLY A 128 -9.22 -17.57 4.05
C GLY A 128 -8.33 -17.68 2.81
N GLN A 129 -8.69 -17.05 1.70
CA GLN A 129 -8.00 -17.20 0.42
C GLN A 129 -6.99 -16.07 0.15
N GLY A 130 -5.89 -16.42 -0.50
CA GLY A 130 -4.85 -15.51 -0.96
C GLY A 130 -3.45 -16.09 -0.76
N VAL A 131 -2.43 -15.32 -1.11
CA VAL A 131 -1.02 -15.70 -1.01
C VAL A 131 -0.23 -14.46 -0.55
N ALA A 132 0.59 -14.61 0.47
CA ALA A 132 1.43 -13.53 1.02
C ALA A 132 2.90 -13.83 0.80
N GLY A 133 3.72 -12.79 0.59
CA GLY A 133 5.17 -12.95 0.47
C GLY A 133 5.65 -13.59 -0.84
N GLU A 134 4.81 -13.60 -1.87
CA GLU A 134 5.18 -14.06 -3.22
C GLU A 134 5.25 -12.88 -4.20
N PRO A 135 5.95 -12.99 -5.33
CA PRO A 135 5.88 -12.00 -6.41
C PRO A 135 4.43 -11.81 -6.91
N ILE A 136 4.02 -10.56 -7.06
CA ILE A 136 2.68 -10.20 -7.55
C ILE A 136 2.77 -9.22 -8.72
N ARG A 137 1.68 -9.10 -9.47
CA ARG A 137 1.51 -8.01 -10.43
C ARG A 137 0.60 -6.94 -9.83
N PHE A 138 1.20 -5.90 -9.27
CA PHE A 138 0.45 -4.75 -8.78
C PHE A 138 0.13 -3.82 -9.95
N LEU A 139 -1.09 -3.93 -10.47
CA LEU A 139 -1.56 -3.16 -11.62
C LEU A 139 -0.68 -3.43 -12.86
N ASP A 140 0.05 -2.42 -13.31
CA ASP A 140 0.93 -2.48 -14.47
C ASP A 140 2.39 -2.84 -14.13
N VAL A 141 2.71 -3.03 -12.84
CA VAL A 141 4.08 -3.27 -12.34
C VAL A 141 4.23 -4.63 -11.67
N GLU A 142 5.36 -5.31 -11.92
CA GLU A 142 5.76 -6.49 -11.14
C GLU A 142 6.41 -6.04 -9.82
N VAL A 143 5.97 -6.62 -8.71
CA VAL A 143 6.44 -6.30 -7.36
C VAL A 143 6.87 -7.58 -6.67
N ARG A 144 8.08 -7.57 -6.11
CA ARG A 144 8.66 -8.73 -5.44
C ARG A 144 8.85 -8.48 -3.95
N PRO A 145 8.77 -9.53 -3.12
CA PRO A 145 9.25 -9.44 -1.74
C PRO A 145 10.71 -8.95 -1.72
N GLY A 146 11.00 -7.95 -0.88
CA GLY A 146 12.32 -7.33 -0.80
C GLY A 146 12.49 -6.05 -1.62
N ASP A 147 11.57 -5.77 -2.55
CA ASP A 147 11.49 -4.46 -3.20
C ASP A 147 11.30 -3.35 -2.15
N TRP A 148 11.63 -2.13 -2.54
CA TRP A 148 11.38 -0.93 -1.75
C TRP A 148 10.44 -0.01 -2.52
N VAL A 149 9.50 0.62 -1.82
CA VAL A 149 8.47 1.47 -2.45
C VAL A 149 8.47 2.87 -1.84
N ALA A 150 8.20 3.87 -2.68
CA ALA A 150 7.77 5.20 -2.26
C ALA A 150 6.41 5.54 -2.91
N SER A 151 5.56 6.20 -2.14
CA SER A 151 4.25 6.66 -2.55
C SER A 151 3.98 8.02 -1.92
N ASP A 152 3.63 9.00 -2.76
CA ASP A 152 3.33 10.37 -2.38
C ASP A 152 2.13 10.89 -3.19
N GLU A 153 1.93 12.19 -3.29
CA GLU A 153 0.82 12.80 -4.02
C GLU A 153 0.88 12.54 -5.53
N ASP A 154 2.08 12.38 -6.10
CA ASP A 154 2.29 12.25 -7.55
C ASP A 154 2.11 10.81 -8.03
N GLY A 155 2.54 9.83 -7.24
CA GLY A 155 2.50 8.45 -7.71
C GLY A 155 2.95 7.39 -6.73
N VAL A 156 3.32 6.24 -7.31
CA VAL A 156 3.92 5.10 -6.62
C VAL A 156 5.07 4.61 -7.48
N VAL A 157 6.25 4.47 -6.87
CA VAL A 157 7.45 3.95 -7.54
C VAL A 157 8.07 2.83 -6.72
N PHE A 158 8.58 1.83 -7.41
CA PHE A 158 9.30 0.70 -6.83
C PHE A 158 10.77 0.70 -7.27
N LEU A 159 11.63 0.34 -6.34
CA LEU A 159 13.06 0.10 -6.51
C LEU A 159 13.36 -1.35 -6.08
N ASP A 160 14.41 -1.94 -6.63
CA ASP A 160 14.85 -3.28 -6.22
C ASP A 160 15.38 -3.31 -4.78
N GLN A 161 15.91 -2.18 -4.30
CA GLN A 161 16.46 -2.01 -2.96
C GLN A 161 16.24 -0.56 -2.49
N ALA A 162 16.35 -0.34 -1.18
CA ALA A 162 16.28 1.00 -0.60
C ALA A 162 17.34 1.93 -1.23
N PRO A 163 17.04 3.22 -1.43
CA PRO A 163 18.04 4.16 -1.89
C PRO A 163 19.14 4.33 -0.84
N GLU A 164 20.40 4.33 -1.28
CA GLU A 164 21.53 4.72 -0.44
C GLU A 164 21.36 6.21 -0.07
N ARG A 165 21.61 6.55 1.20
CA ARG A 165 21.52 7.92 1.73
C ARG A 165 22.63 8.80 1.21
#